data_AF-A0A1E1IVF4-F1
#
_entry.id   AF-A0A1E1IVF4-F1
#
_cell.length_a   1.000
_cell.length_b   1.000
_cell.length_c   1.000
_cell.angle_alpha   90.00
_cell.angle_beta   90.00
_cell.angle_gamma   90.00
#
_symmetry.space_group_name_H-M   'P 1'
#
loop_
_entity.id
_entity.type
_entity.pdbx_description
1 polymer ?
#
loop_
_entity_poly.entity_id
_entity_poly.type
_entity_poly.pdbx_seq_one_letter_code
_entity_poly.pdbx_strand_id
1 'polypeptide(L)'
;MAEAEVVPEDAGEVSDTAVTVSSASSSAGKSGAAAGSRGDHLLSGFPAADLYVGEGFGFRIHVDVHVLQCSGGNLFTAIAYAVHTALRSLRLPAVTLHKAPGDGAGVSVEVDRSQPYRKAISWAQIPLLCVLLVSPTGHCVVDPTLREEWAMPQQVHVAAGASGQVVYFRYQQLPSRRGNTYQLRSAEPSSARDECAGYVAPPSALSVNDCWSILSDGVHICQAMLHDCEDALTHGGSA
;
A
#
# COMPACT_ATOMS: atom_id res chain seq x y z
N MET A 1 -0.87 -19.91 6.27
CA MET A 1 -1.16 -20.47 7.61
C MET A 1 -1.77 -19.32 8.40
N ALA A 2 -3.05 -19.37 8.73
CA ALA A 2 -3.76 -18.27 9.38
C ALA A 2 -3.96 -18.61 10.86
N GLU A 3 -3.35 -17.80 11.73
CA GLU A 3 -3.47 -17.90 13.17
C GLU A 3 -4.20 -16.64 13.67
N ALA A 4 -5.17 -16.83 14.57
CA ALA A 4 -5.90 -15.75 15.21
C ALA A 4 -5.22 -15.45 16.55
N GLU A 5 -4.77 -14.21 16.73
CA GLU A 5 -4.08 -13.75 17.93
C GLU A 5 -4.91 -12.64 18.60
N VAL A 6 -4.94 -12.65 19.93
CA VAL A 6 -5.66 -11.69 20.77
C VAL A 6 -4.76 -10.47 20.99
N VAL A 7 -5.31 -9.26 20.81
CA VAL A 7 -4.60 -7.99 21.08
C VAL A 7 -4.80 -7.62 22.56
N PRO A 8 -3.75 -7.53 23.40
CA PRO A 8 -3.88 -7.07 24.79
C PRO A 8 -3.93 -5.54 24.87
N GLU A 9 -4.80 -5.01 25.73
CA GLU A 9 -4.77 -3.61 26.16
C GLU A 9 -3.76 -3.43 27.30
N ASP A 10 -2.76 -2.56 27.11
CA ASP A 10 -1.70 -2.31 28.09
C ASP A 10 -2.23 -1.55 29.32
N ALA A 11 -2.26 -2.24 30.46
CA ALA A 11 -2.35 -1.62 31.78
C ALA A 11 -0.94 -1.18 32.21
N GLY A 12 -0.74 0.13 32.33
CA GLY A 12 0.54 0.70 32.71
C GLY A 12 0.88 0.50 34.18
N GLU A 13 2.06 -0.06 34.44
CA GLU A 13 2.85 0.20 35.65
C GLU A 13 4.34 0.29 35.28
N VAL A 14 5.00 1.30 35.85
CA VAL A 14 6.33 1.81 35.51
C VAL A 14 7.38 1.18 36.42
N SER A 15 8.51 0.75 35.85
CA SER A 15 9.78 0.65 36.58
C SER A 15 10.95 0.92 35.63
N ASP A 16 11.69 1.97 35.93
CA ASP A 16 12.82 2.51 35.17
C ASP A 16 14.02 1.57 35.09
N THR A 17 14.62 1.49 33.90
CA THR A 17 16.07 1.66 33.73
C THR A 17 16.37 1.99 32.26
N ALA A 18 16.85 3.21 32.05
CA ALA A 18 16.99 3.87 30.75
C ALA A 18 18.29 3.50 30.01
N VAL A 19 18.21 3.38 28.68
CA VAL A 19 19.20 3.95 27.74
C VAL A 19 18.42 4.55 26.56
N THR A 20 18.55 5.87 26.41
CA THR A 20 17.78 6.75 25.52
C THR A 20 18.50 7.03 24.20
N VAL A 21 17.75 7.04 23.09
CA VAL A 21 18.02 7.89 21.91
C VAL A 21 16.72 8.62 21.60
N SER A 22 16.75 9.95 21.76
CA SER A 22 15.58 10.82 21.84
C SER A 22 14.92 11.10 20.49
N SER A 23 13.59 10.94 20.45
CA SER A 23 12.68 11.62 19.52
C SER A 23 12.14 12.91 20.17
N ALA A 24 11.95 13.93 19.35
CA ALA A 24 11.51 15.25 19.77
C ALA A 24 10.03 15.27 20.21
N SER A 25 9.79 16.06 21.25
CA SER A 25 8.57 16.28 22.02
C SER A 25 7.44 16.98 21.28
N SER A 26 6.20 16.55 21.52
CA SER A 26 4.98 17.36 21.33
C SER A 26 4.32 17.63 22.68
N SER A 27 4.20 18.90 23.05
CA SER A 27 3.54 19.38 24.27
C SER A 27 2.02 19.31 24.14
N ALA A 28 1.38 18.81 25.19
CA ALA A 28 -0.08 18.72 25.33
C ALA A 28 -0.68 20.05 25.82
N GLY A 29 -1.67 20.56 25.09
CA GLY A 29 -2.63 21.56 25.55
C GLY A 29 -4.02 20.94 25.61
N LYS A 30 -4.63 20.90 26.81
CA LYS A 30 -6.00 20.41 27.05
C LYS A 30 -7.02 21.42 26.53
N SER A 31 -8.06 20.95 25.81
CA SER A 31 -9.46 21.39 26.04
C SER A 31 -10.45 20.66 25.12
N GLY A 32 -11.65 20.40 25.66
CA GLY A 32 -12.91 20.42 24.90
C GLY A 32 -13.37 19.11 24.26
N ALA A 33 -14.44 18.54 24.81
CA ALA A 33 -15.21 17.47 24.20
C ALA A 33 -15.72 17.85 22.80
N ALA A 34 -15.37 17.05 21.80
CA ALA A 34 -16.04 17.02 20.50
C ALA A 34 -15.97 15.59 19.95
N ALA A 35 -17.10 15.13 19.41
CA ALA A 35 -17.33 13.79 18.90
C ALA A 35 -16.13 13.23 18.12
N GLY A 36 -15.66 12.06 18.53
CA GLY A 36 -14.57 11.34 17.87
C GLY A 36 -14.89 11.13 16.39
N SER A 37 -14.19 11.88 15.54
CA SER A 37 -14.15 11.64 14.12
C SER A 37 -13.59 10.23 13.91
N ARG A 38 -14.43 9.32 13.39
CA ARG A 38 -14.00 8.01 12.88
C ARG A 38 -12.93 8.28 11.83
N GLY A 39 -11.69 7.96 12.18
CA GLY A 39 -10.53 8.09 11.32
C GLY A 39 -10.79 7.46 9.95
N ASP A 40 -10.42 8.22 8.93
CA ASP A 40 -10.71 8.03 7.52
C ASP A 40 -10.03 6.77 6.97
N HIS A 41 -10.66 5.60 7.18
CA HIS A 41 -10.23 4.30 6.62
C HIS A 41 -10.51 4.18 5.10
N LEU A 42 -10.92 5.26 4.43
CA LEU A 42 -11.50 5.20 3.08
C LEU A 42 -10.49 5.17 1.92
N LEU A 43 -9.18 5.20 2.17
CA LEU A 43 -8.19 5.41 1.10
C LEU A 43 -7.31 4.20 0.75
N SER A 44 -7.24 3.14 1.56
CA SER A 44 -6.28 2.03 1.31
C SER A 44 -6.81 0.92 0.41
N GLY A 45 -8.13 0.87 0.16
CA GLY A 45 -8.77 -0.22 -0.59
C GLY A 45 -8.74 -1.59 0.13
N PHE A 46 -8.22 -1.65 1.36
CA PHE A 46 -8.10 -2.89 2.13
C PHE A 46 -9.38 -3.16 2.94
N PRO A 47 -10.02 -4.35 2.81
CA PRO A 47 -11.34 -4.62 3.38
C PRO A 47 -11.28 -5.01 4.87
N ALA A 48 -10.71 -4.16 5.73
CA ALA A 48 -10.54 -4.43 7.16
C ALA A 48 -11.87 -4.76 7.88
N ALA A 49 -12.95 -4.06 7.50
CA ALA A 49 -14.28 -4.28 8.07
C ALA A 49 -14.88 -5.65 7.68
N ASP A 50 -14.45 -6.24 6.57
CA ASP A 50 -14.93 -7.55 6.12
C ASP A 50 -14.16 -8.71 6.76
N LEU A 51 -12.94 -8.43 7.21
CA LEU A 51 -12.09 -9.36 7.96
C LEU A 51 -12.44 -9.42 9.46
N TYR A 52 -13.27 -8.51 9.95
CA TYR A 52 -13.76 -8.54 11.32
C TYR A 52 -14.81 -9.63 11.51
N VAL A 53 -14.60 -10.50 12.50
CA VAL A 53 -15.47 -11.65 12.78
C VAL A 53 -16.42 -11.34 13.95
N GLY A 54 -15.98 -10.55 14.93
CA GLY A 54 -16.79 -10.17 16.10
C GLY A 54 -16.03 -10.31 17.42
N GLU A 55 -16.52 -9.67 18.50
CA GLU A 55 -15.99 -9.80 19.87
C GLU A 55 -14.46 -9.57 19.97
N GLY A 56 -13.91 -8.67 19.16
CA GLY A 56 -12.47 -8.37 19.12
C GLY A 56 -11.65 -9.30 18.22
N PHE A 57 -12.25 -10.31 17.59
CA PHE A 57 -11.57 -11.23 16.68
C PHE A 57 -11.69 -10.80 15.22
N GLY A 58 -10.59 -10.98 14.48
CA GLY A 58 -10.50 -10.70 13.05
C GLY A 58 -9.44 -11.56 12.37
N PHE A 59 -9.51 -11.64 11.05
CA PHE A 59 -8.50 -12.35 10.27
C PHE A 59 -7.22 -11.52 10.14
N ARG A 60 -6.10 -12.15 10.43
CA ARG A 60 -4.76 -11.64 10.12
C ARG A 60 -4.26 -12.30 8.84
N ILE A 61 -3.95 -11.49 7.83
CA ILE A 61 -3.44 -11.98 6.55
C ILE A 61 -1.92 -11.76 6.50
N HIS A 62 -1.18 -12.85 6.43
CA HIS A 62 0.26 -12.84 6.20
C HIS A 62 0.53 -13.02 4.71
N VAL A 63 1.31 -12.12 4.14
CA VAL A 63 1.70 -12.15 2.72
C VAL A 63 3.20 -12.39 2.65
N ASP A 64 3.57 -13.60 2.23
CA ASP A 64 4.97 -13.99 2.05
C ASP A 64 5.29 -14.00 0.56
N VAL A 65 6.28 -13.19 0.15
CA VAL A 65 6.70 -13.07 -1.24
C VAL A 65 8.03 -13.79 -1.43
N HIS A 66 8.05 -14.76 -2.35
CA HIS A 66 9.26 -15.50 -2.70
C HIS A 66 9.63 -15.24 -4.16
N VAL A 67 10.76 -14.56 -4.39
CA VAL A 67 11.22 -14.20 -5.73
C VAL A 67 12.20 -15.24 -6.25
N LEU A 68 11.81 -15.96 -7.30
CA LEU A 68 12.63 -17.03 -7.89
C LEU A 68 13.70 -16.51 -8.86
N GLN A 69 13.39 -15.46 -9.62
CA GLN A 69 14.27 -14.89 -10.64
C GLN A 69 14.03 -13.40 -10.79
N CYS A 70 15.11 -12.61 -10.86
CA CYS A 70 15.05 -11.15 -11.02
C CYS A 70 15.62 -10.65 -12.36
N SER A 71 15.96 -11.55 -13.30
CA SER A 71 16.62 -11.15 -14.55
C SER A 71 15.69 -10.44 -15.55
N GLY A 72 14.37 -10.49 -15.33
CA GLY A 72 13.37 -9.84 -16.17
C GLY A 72 13.28 -8.32 -15.98
N GLY A 73 13.67 -7.78 -14.83
CA GLY A 73 13.37 -6.40 -14.44
C GLY A 73 11.96 -6.24 -13.86
N ASN A 74 11.57 -5.00 -13.58
CA ASN A 74 10.25 -4.58 -13.09
C ASN A 74 9.74 -5.34 -11.84
N LEU A 75 10.67 -5.68 -10.94
CA LEU A 75 10.39 -6.57 -9.81
C LEU A 75 9.26 -6.07 -8.91
N PHE A 76 9.20 -4.76 -8.65
CA PHE A 76 8.19 -4.18 -7.75
C PHE A 76 6.77 -4.34 -8.29
N THR A 77 6.56 -4.07 -9.58
CA THR A 77 5.25 -4.24 -10.23
C THR A 77 4.87 -5.72 -10.25
N ALA A 78 5.83 -6.61 -10.56
CA ALA A 78 5.59 -8.06 -10.56
C ALA A 78 5.18 -8.58 -9.18
N ILE A 79 5.84 -8.13 -8.11
CA ILE A 79 5.46 -8.46 -6.73
C ILE A 79 4.07 -7.93 -6.41
N ALA A 80 3.78 -6.66 -6.71
CA ALA A 80 2.47 -6.07 -6.42
C ALA A 80 1.34 -6.79 -7.16
N TYR A 81 1.57 -7.18 -8.40
CA TYR A 81 0.64 -7.98 -9.21
C TYR A 81 0.43 -9.38 -8.64
N ALA A 82 1.50 -10.08 -8.25
CA ALA A 82 1.43 -11.38 -7.61
C ALA A 82 0.67 -11.33 -6.27
N VAL A 83 0.87 -10.29 -5.47
CA VAL A 83 0.14 -10.08 -4.21
C VAL A 83 -1.34 -9.79 -4.49
N HIS A 84 -1.65 -8.93 -5.47
CA HIS A 84 -3.03 -8.62 -5.84
C HIS A 84 -3.79 -9.88 -6.27
N THR A 85 -3.23 -10.64 -7.22
CA THR A 85 -3.82 -11.90 -7.71
C THR A 85 -3.98 -12.93 -6.59
N ALA A 86 -2.98 -13.09 -5.72
CA ALA A 86 -3.04 -13.99 -4.57
C ALA A 86 -4.19 -13.61 -3.62
N LEU A 87 -4.35 -12.33 -3.28
CA LEU A 87 -5.44 -11.84 -2.44
C LEU A 87 -6.80 -12.03 -3.10
N ARG A 88 -6.93 -11.81 -4.41
CA ARG A 88 -8.18 -12.08 -5.16
C ARG A 88 -8.56 -13.56 -5.15
N SER A 89 -7.57 -14.46 -5.15
CA SER A 89 -7.79 -15.91 -5.09
C SER A 89 -8.00 -16.45 -3.66
N LEU A 90 -7.80 -15.61 -2.64
CA LEU A 90 -7.80 -16.02 -1.24
C LEU A 90 -9.20 -16.47 -0.79
N ARG A 91 -9.28 -17.70 -0.29
CA ARG A 91 -10.50 -18.26 0.33
C ARG A 91 -10.29 -18.41 1.82
N LEU A 92 -11.07 -17.66 2.61
CA LEU A 92 -11.03 -17.78 4.06
C LEU A 92 -11.92 -18.94 4.54
N PRO A 93 -11.51 -19.65 5.61
CA PRO A 93 -12.32 -20.69 6.22
C PRO A 93 -13.52 -20.10 6.98
N ALA A 94 -14.55 -20.91 7.18
CA ALA A 94 -15.67 -20.56 8.04
C ALA A 94 -15.19 -20.43 9.49
N VAL A 95 -15.69 -19.41 10.18
CA VAL A 95 -15.38 -19.15 11.60
C VAL A 95 -16.68 -18.96 12.35
N THR A 96 -16.81 -19.65 13.48
CA THR A 96 -17.94 -19.51 14.40
C THR A 96 -17.43 -19.13 15.77
N LEU A 97 -18.04 -18.08 16.33
CA LEU A 97 -17.78 -17.62 17.69
C LEU A 97 -18.84 -18.24 18.60
N HIS A 98 -18.41 -18.95 19.63
CA HIS A 98 -19.28 -19.47 20.67
C HIS A 98 -19.09 -18.66 21.93
N LYS A 99 -20.17 -18.03 22.40
CA LYS A 99 -20.19 -17.29 23.66
C LYS A 99 -20.68 -18.21 24.76
N ALA A 100 -19.85 -18.46 25.76
CA ALA A 100 -20.28 -19.23 26.91
C ALA A 100 -21.35 -18.43 27.71
N PRO A 101 -22.39 -19.09 28.25
CA PRO A 101 -23.41 -18.41 29.02
C PRO A 101 -22.86 -17.97 30.39
N GLY A 102 -22.78 -16.65 30.60
CA GLY A 102 -22.36 -16.02 31.86
C GLY A 102 -21.72 -14.65 31.63
N ASP A 103 -22.01 -13.67 32.48
CA ASP A 103 -21.33 -12.37 32.45
C ASP A 103 -19.84 -12.59 32.77
N GLY A 104 -18.97 -12.33 31.79
CA GLY A 104 -17.51 -12.56 31.89
C GLY A 104 -17.01 -13.89 31.31
N ALA A 105 -17.88 -14.70 30.71
CA ALA A 105 -17.44 -15.92 30.04
C ALA A 105 -16.75 -15.58 28.70
N GLY A 106 -15.53 -16.12 28.51
CA GLY A 106 -14.73 -15.88 27.31
C GLY A 106 -15.41 -16.38 26.02
N VAL A 107 -14.97 -15.85 24.89
CA VAL A 107 -15.43 -16.26 23.55
C VAL A 107 -14.50 -17.35 23.04
N SER A 108 -15.03 -18.50 22.62
CA SER A 108 -14.27 -19.52 21.92
C SER A 108 -14.45 -19.40 20.42
N VAL A 109 -13.36 -19.59 19.67
CA VAL A 109 -13.32 -19.47 18.21
C VAL A 109 -13.15 -20.87 17.63
N GLU A 110 -14.09 -21.27 16.79
CA GLU A 110 -14.00 -22.52 16.01
C GLU A 110 -13.80 -22.18 14.53
N VAL A 111 -12.84 -22.84 13.89
CA VAL A 111 -12.46 -22.61 12.50
C VAL A 111 -12.69 -23.90 11.70
N ASP A 112 -13.64 -23.87 10.78
CA ASP A 112 -13.91 -24.96 9.85
C ASP A 112 -13.25 -24.65 8.49
N ARG A 113 -12.24 -25.44 8.15
CA ARG A 113 -11.49 -25.30 6.88
C ARG A 113 -12.18 -25.96 5.68
N SER A 114 -13.20 -26.78 5.92
CA SER A 114 -13.94 -27.45 4.85
C SER A 114 -14.98 -26.53 4.18
N GLN A 115 -15.40 -25.48 4.90
CA GLN A 115 -16.41 -24.54 4.43
C GLN A 115 -15.81 -23.14 4.22
N PRO A 116 -16.27 -22.41 3.18
CA PRO A 116 -15.85 -21.03 2.98
C PRO A 116 -16.49 -20.08 4.00
N TYR A 117 -15.81 -18.96 4.25
CA TYR A 117 -16.34 -17.91 5.11
C TYR A 117 -17.68 -17.37 4.59
N ARG A 118 -18.63 -17.19 5.51
CA ARG A 118 -20.02 -16.81 5.16
C ARG A 118 -20.14 -15.42 4.53
N LYS A 119 -19.26 -14.50 4.93
CA LYS A 119 -19.24 -13.12 4.41
C LYS A 119 -18.28 -13.05 3.23
N ALA A 120 -18.78 -12.57 2.08
CA ALA A 120 -17.91 -12.28 0.95
C ALA A 120 -16.98 -11.12 1.29
N ILE A 121 -15.69 -11.27 1.01
CA ILE A 121 -14.68 -10.22 1.21
C ILE A 121 -14.34 -9.64 -0.16
N SER A 122 -14.50 -8.33 -0.29
CA SER A 122 -14.19 -7.64 -1.54
C SER A 122 -12.73 -7.23 -1.57
N TRP A 123 -11.91 -7.99 -2.29
CA TRP A 123 -10.52 -7.64 -2.58
C TRP A 123 -10.37 -6.72 -3.81
N ALA A 124 -11.48 -6.41 -4.49
CA ALA A 124 -11.48 -5.67 -5.76
C ALA A 124 -11.02 -4.22 -5.68
N GLN A 125 -11.05 -3.64 -4.48
CA GLN A 125 -10.68 -2.24 -4.26
C GLN A 125 -9.19 -2.06 -3.96
N ILE A 126 -8.41 -3.14 -3.83
CA ILE A 126 -6.98 -3.06 -3.58
C ILE A 126 -6.29 -2.39 -4.76
N PRO A 127 -5.52 -1.30 -4.54
CA PRO A 127 -4.78 -0.65 -5.61
C PRO A 127 -3.63 -1.54 -6.09
N LEU A 128 -3.27 -1.38 -7.36
CA LEU A 128 -2.11 -2.05 -7.96
C LEU A 128 -1.00 -1.03 -8.20
N LEU A 129 0.22 -1.38 -7.82
CA LEU A 129 1.42 -0.58 -8.07
C LEU A 129 1.97 -0.88 -9.47
N CYS A 130 2.23 0.16 -10.25
CA CYS A 130 3.06 0.12 -11.44
C CYS A 130 4.31 1.00 -11.26
N VAL A 131 5.43 0.55 -11.82
CA VAL A 131 6.70 1.28 -11.86
C VAL A 131 7.03 1.62 -13.31
N LEU A 132 7.28 2.90 -13.54
CA LEU A 132 7.62 3.48 -14.83
C LEU A 132 9.04 4.03 -14.76
N LEU A 133 9.84 3.83 -15.80
CA LEU A 133 11.10 4.56 -15.95
C LEU A 133 10.87 5.80 -16.79
N VAL A 134 11.45 6.91 -16.35
CA VAL A 134 11.34 8.19 -17.05
C VAL A 134 12.67 8.51 -17.70
N SER A 135 12.64 8.71 -19.00
CA SER A 135 13.82 9.13 -19.75
C SER A 135 14.10 10.61 -19.48
N PRO A 136 15.37 11.05 -19.61
CA PRO A 136 15.70 12.47 -19.57
C PRO A 136 15.01 13.33 -20.65
N THR A 137 14.45 12.68 -21.68
CA THR A 137 13.75 13.32 -22.79
C THR A 137 12.23 13.35 -22.61
N GLY A 138 11.72 12.88 -21.46
CA GLY A 138 10.28 12.86 -21.16
C GLY A 138 9.52 11.66 -21.72
N HIS A 139 10.21 10.61 -22.19
CA HIS A 139 9.56 9.35 -22.58
C HIS A 139 9.47 8.41 -21.39
N CYS A 140 8.39 7.63 -21.32
CA CYS A 140 8.21 6.64 -20.28
C CYS A 140 8.38 5.22 -20.81
N VAL A 141 9.00 4.36 -20.01
CA VAL A 141 9.11 2.93 -20.28
C VAL A 141 8.31 2.19 -19.22
N VAL A 142 7.37 1.37 -19.70
CA VAL A 142 6.55 0.45 -18.90
C VAL A 142 7.20 -0.92 -18.96
N ASP A 143 7.09 -1.68 -17.86
CA ASP A 143 7.69 -3.00 -17.74
C ASP A 143 9.19 -3.04 -18.08
N PRO A 144 10.00 -2.21 -17.39
CA PRO A 144 11.40 -2.07 -17.75
C PRO A 144 12.18 -3.36 -17.54
N THR A 145 12.97 -3.70 -18.54
CA THR A 145 14.00 -4.74 -18.42
C THR A 145 15.08 -4.31 -17.44
N LEU A 146 15.82 -5.27 -16.88
CA LEU A 146 16.95 -4.99 -15.98
C LEU A 146 18.00 -4.03 -16.61
N ARG A 147 18.18 -4.10 -17.94
CA ARG A 147 19.09 -3.20 -18.67
C ARG A 147 18.57 -1.76 -18.72
N GLU A 148 17.26 -1.60 -18.87
CA GLU A 148 16.63 -0.28 -18.87
C GLU A 148 16.65 0.36 -17.48
N GLU A 149 16.42 -0.43 -16.42
CA GLU A 149 16.55 0.03 -15.03
C GLU A 149 17.97 0.51 -14.71
N TRP A 150 19.00 -0.15 -15.27
CA TRP A 150 20.38 0.29 -15.11
C TRP A 150 20.72 1.53 -15.95
N ALA A 151 20.06 1.69 -17.11
CA ALA A 151 20.30 2.81 -18.00
C ALA A 151 19.61 4.10 -17.52
N MET A 152 18.45 3.97 -16.85
CA MET A 152 17.61 5.09 -16.44
C MET A 152 17.44 5.15 -14.93
N PRO A 153 18.00 6.17 -14.26
CA PRO A 153 17.94 6.27 -12.80
C PRO A 153 16.59 6.81 -12.28
N GLN A 154 15.70 7.25 -13.15
CA GLN A 154 14.45 7.92 -12.76
C GLN A 154 13.29 6.96 -12.84
N GLN A 155 12.59 6.85 -11.72
CA GLN A 155 11.46 5.96 -11.55
C GLN A 155 10.26 6.75 -11.05
N VAL A 156 9.09 6.48 -11.62
CA VAL A 156 7.81 6.92 -11.12
C VAL A 156 7.02 5.70 -10.67
N HIS A 157 6.58 5.73 -9.42
CA HIS A 157 5.82 4.68 -8.80
C HIS A 157 4.39 5.20 -8.63
N VAL A 158 3.42 4.51 -9.20
CA VAL A 158 1.99 4.88 -9.12
C VAL A 158 1.22 3.68 -8.63
N ALA A 159 0.42 3.83 -7.58
CA ALA A 159 -0.58 2.83 -7.23
C ALA A 159 -1.98 3.41 -7.39
N ALA A 160 -2.79 2.75 -8.21
CA ALA A 160 -4.16 3.16 -8.48
C ALA A 160 -5.13 1.98 -8.37
N GLY A 161 -6.35 2.27 -7.94
CA GLY A 161 -7.46 1.32 -7.89
C GLY A 161 -8.21 1.23 -9.22
N ALA A 162 -9.14 0.27 -9.32
CA ALA A 162 -9.97 0.09 -10.52
C ALA A 162 -10.80 1.33 -10.88
N SER A 163 -11.22 2.12 -9.88
CA SER A 163 -11.93 3.39 -10.06
C SER A 163 -11.06 4.54 -10.61
N GLY A 164 -9.75 4.34 -10.75
CA GLY A 164 -8.79 5.38 -11.14
C GLY A 164 -8.30 6.24 -9.97
N GLN A 165 -8.71 5.93 -8.74
CA GLN A 165 -8.22 6.61 -7.54
C GLN A 165 -6.73 6.33 -7.33
N VAL A 166 -5.93 7.39 -7.21
CA VAL A 166 -4.51 7.30 -6.91
C VAL A 166 -4.32 7.21 -5.40
N VAL A 167 -3.76 6.11 -4.93
CA VAL A 167 -3.50 5.86 -3.50
C VAL A 167 -2.04 6.15 -3.16
N TYR A 168 -1.15 6.00 -4.13
CA TYR A 168 0.27 6.23 -3.96
C TYR A 168 0.87 6.84 -5.22
N PHE A 169 1.71 7.85 -5.03
CA PHE A 169 2.54 8.44 -6.07
C PHE A 169 3.91 8.78 -5.50
N ARG A 170 4.97 8.34 -6.16
CA ARG A 170 6.33 8.72 -5.81
C ARG A 170 7.20 8.82 -7.04
N TYR A 171 7.85 9.97 -7.18
CA TYR A 171 9.00 10.11 -8.05
C TYR A 171 10.28 9.80 -7.25
N GLN A 172 11.12 8.93 -7.80
CA GLN A 172 12.38 8.52 -7.21
C GLN A 172 13.51 8.62 -8.23
N GLN A 173 14.59 9.30 -7.84
CA GLN A 173 15.82 9.37 -8.63
C GLN A 173 16.92 8.58 -7.92
N LEU A 174 17.35 7.50 -8.54
CA LEU A 174 18.45 6.67 -8.08
C LEU A 174 19.81 7.33 -8.35
N PRO A 175 20.85 7.00 -7.57
CA PRO A 175 22.20 7.48 -7.84
C PRO A 175 22.67 7.05 -9.23
N SER A 176 23.09 8.01 -10.05
CA SER A 176 23.63 7.75 -11.39
C SER A 176 25.09 8.18 -11.47
N ARG A 177 25.94 7.32 -12.07
CA ARG A 177 27.35 7.66 -12.37
C ARG A 177 27.49 8.87 -13.28
N ARG A 178 26.47 9.17 -14.10
CA ARG A 178 26.48 10.33 -15.01
C ARG A 178 26.09 11.65 -14.31
N GLY A 179 25.84 11.63 -13.01
CA GLY A 179 25.32 12.77 -12.26
C GLY A 179 23.83 13.00 -12.51
N ASN A 180 23.21 13.83 -11.68
CA ASN A 180 21.83 14.25 -11.90
C ASN A 180 21.82 15.32 -12.99
N THR A 181 21.43 14.97 -14.22
CA THR A 181 21.22 15.93 -15.33
C THR A 181 20.25 17.05 -14.95
N TYR A 182 19.42 16.82 -13.92
CA TYR A 182 18.42 17.75 -13.43
C TYR A 182 18.83 18.54 -12.18
N GLN A 183 20.04 18.34 -11.66
CA GLN A 183 20.67 19.31 -10.75
C GLN A 183 21.18 20.55 -11.49
N LEU A 184 21.01 20.63 -12.82
CA LEU A 184 21.45 21.76 -13.63
C LEU A 184 20.45 22.93 -13.69
N ARG A 185 19.24 22.80 -13.12
CA ARG A 185 18.38 23.97 -12.87
C ARG A 185 18.73 24.57 -11.52
N SER A 186 19.35 25.75 -11.55
CA SER A 186 19.40 26.66 -10.41
C SER A 186 18.01 26.73 -9.79
N ALA A 187 17.89 26.46 -8.49
CA ALA A 187 16.67 26.75 -7.77
C ALA A 187 16.38 28.24 -7.94
N GLU A 188 15.38 28.60 -8.73
CA GLU A 188 14.85 29.95 -8.76
C GLU A 188 14.29 30.23 -7.35
N PRO A 189 14.77 31.26 -6.63
CA PRO A 189 14.28 31.55 -5.29
C PRO A 189 12.82 32.03 -5.39
N SER A 190 11.87 31.14 -5.11
CA SER A 190 10.46 31.50 -5.03
C SER A 190 10.22 32.38 -3.80
N SER A 191 9.77 33.62 -4.02
CA SER A 191 9.49 34.63 -2.99
C SER A 191 8.16 34.43 -2.25
N ALA A 192 7.65 33.20 -2.15
CA ALA A 192 6.37 32.91 -1.52
C ALA A 192 6.53 32.58 -0.03
N ARG A 193 6.12 33.53 0.83
CA ARG A 193 5.95 33.36 2.28
C ARG A 193 4.64 32.59 2.58
N ASP A 194 4.59 31.30 2.28
CA ASP A 194 3.47 30.46 2.75
C ASP A 194 3.99 29.23 3.50
N GLU A 195 3.72 29.21 4.81
CA GLU A 195 4.13 28.20 5.80
C GLU A 195 3.39 26.86 5.67
N CYS A 196 3.00 26.44 4.46
CA CYS A 196 2.27 25.17 4.24
C CYS A 196 2.85 24.25 3.16
N ALA A 197 3.92 24.62 2.46
CA ALA A 197 4.56 23.78 1.44
C ALA A 197 5.74 22.98 2.02
N GLY A 198 5.47 22.22 3.07
CA GLY A 198 6.47 21.43 3.77
C GLY A 198 6.57 19.97 3.31
N TYR A 199 6.13 19.59 2.11
CA TYR A 199 6.42 18.27 1.53
C TYR A 199 6.21 18.33 0.01
N VAL A 200 7.10 17.67 -0.73
CA VAL A 200 7.18 17.65 -2.20
C VAL A 200 7.75 18.94 -2.80
N ALA A 201 9.07 19.10 -2.71
CA ALA A 201 9.75 19.82 -3.78
C ALA A 201 9.36 19.09 -5.09
N PRO A 202 8.77 19.77 -6.09
CA PRO A 202 8.55 19.15 -7.38
C PRO A 202 9.90 18.57 -7.81
N PRO A 203 9.95 17.34 -8.33
CA PRO A 203 11.21 16.79 -8.79
C PRO A 203 11.78 17.81 -9.75
N SER A 204 12.92 18.41 -9.39
CA SER A 204 13.57 19.47 -10.18
C SER A 204 13.88 19.02 -11.62
N ALA A 205 13.66 17.73 -11.88
CA ALA A 205 13.73 17.05 -13.15
C ALA A 205 12.51 17.10 -14.07
N LEU A 206 11.28 17.08 -13.54
CA LEU A 206 10.08 16.96 -14.37
C LEU A 206 9.27 18.25 -14.34
N SER A 207 8.79 18.67 -15.51
CA SER A 207 7.79 19.73 -15.53
C SER A 207 6.50 19.22 -14.89
N VAL A 208 5.69 20.15 -14.36
CA VAL A 208 4.39 19.79 -13.76
C VAL A 208 3.48 19.12 -14.79
N ASN A 209 3.55 19.55 -16.06
CA ASN A 209 2.77 18.97 -17.15
C ASN A 209 3.21 17.53 -17.45
N ASP A 210 4.54 17.27 -17.49
CA ASP A 210 5.05 15.92 -17.69
C ASP A 210 4.68 15.02 -16.51
N CYS A 211 4.80 15.51 -15.29
CA CYS A 211 4.39 14.79 -14.08
C CYS A 211 2.90 14.38 -14.14
N TRP A 212 2.03 15.29 -14.58
CA TRP A 212 0.61 15.01 -14.75
C TRP A 212 0.33 13.99 -15.85
N SER A 213 1.01 14.10 -17.00
CA SER A 213 0.89 13.12 -18.09
C SER A 213 1.30 11.72 -17.62
N ILE A 214 2.45 11.62 -16.94
CA ILE A 214 2.98 10.35 -16.44
C ILE A 214 2.05 9.74 -15.38
N LEU A 215 1.50 10.58 -14.49
CA LEU A 215 0.53 10.13 -13.51
C LEU A 215 -0.73 9.58 -14.21
N SER A 216 -1.24 10.29 -15.21
CA SER A 216 -2.39 9.86 -15.99
C SER A 216 -2.13 8.53 -16.69
N ASP A 217 -0.98 8.39 -17.36
CA ASP A 217 -0.59 7.15 -18.03
C ASP A 217 -0.44 6.00 -17.02
N GLY A 218 0.20 6.24 -15.88
CA GLY A 218 0.36 5.27 -14.80
C GLY A 218 -0.98 4.75 -14.26
N VAL A 219 -1.98 5.62 -14.12
CA VAL A 219 -3.33 5.22 -13.71
C VAL A 219 -3.97 4.30 -14.75
N HIS A 220 -3.89 4.64 -16.03
CA HIS A 220 -4.44 3.80 -17.10
C HIS A 220 -3.76 2.42 -17.16
N ILE A 221 -2.44 2.37 -16.95
CA ILE A 221 -1.68 1.12 -16.89
C ILE A 221 -2.14 0.27 -15.70
N CYS A 222 -2.29 0.85 -14.51
CA CYS A 222 -2.81 0.14 -13.35
C CYS A 222 -4.21 -0.45 -13.63
N GLN A 223 -5.10 0.32 -14.27
CA GLN A 223 -6.44 -0.15 -14.61
C GLN A 223 -6.42 -1.27 -15.65
N ALA A 224 -5.57 -1.18 -16.67
CA ALA A 224 -5.40 -2.24 -17.67
C ALA A 224 -4.89 -3.53 -17.02
N MET A 225 -3.86 -3.45 -16.17
CA MET A 225 -3.35 -4.61 -15.42
C MET A 225 -4.41 -5.22 -14.49
N LEU A 226 -5.20 -4.39 -13.80
CA LEU A 226 -6.31 -4.88 -12.97
C LEU A 226 -7.34 -5.62 -13.81
N HIS A 227 -7.66 -5.13 -15.01
CA HIS A 227 -8.59 -5.80 -15.93
C HIS A 227 -8.03 -7.15 -16.41
N ASP A 228 -6.76 -7.20 -16.84
CA ASP A 228 -6.09 -8.43 -17.27
C ASP A 228 -6.06 -9.48 -16.15
N CYS A 229 -5.88 -9.04 -14.91
CA CYS A 229 -5.95 -9.90 -13.73
C CYS A 229 -7.34 -10.52 -13.55
N GLU A 230 -8.41 -9.74 -13.69
CA GLU A 230 -9.78 -10.25 -13.59
C GLU A 230 -10.10 -11.27 -14.69
N ASP A 231 -9.68 -10.98 -15.91
CA ASP A 231 -9.88 -11.86 -17.05
C ASP A 231 -9.12 -13.18 -16.84
N ALA A 232 -7.89 -13.12 -16.33
CA ALA A 232 -7.12 -14.32 -15.99
C ALA A 232 -7.77 -15.15 -14.87
N LEU A 233 -8.33 -14.52 -13.84
CA LEU A 233 -9.00 -15.20 -12.73
C LEU A 233 -10.31 -15.88 -13.14
N THR A 234 -11.06 -15.28 -14.07
CA THR A 234 -12.32 -15.85 -14.57
C THR A 234 -12.09 -17.03 -15.54
N HIS A 235 -11.07 -16.93 -16.40
CA HIS A 235 -10.76 -17.98 -17.38
C HIS A 235 -9.85 -19.10 -16.85
N GLY A 236 -8.98 -18.81 -15.88
CA GLY A 236 -8.07 -19.79 -15.28
C GLY A 236 -8.73 -20.82 -14.36
N GLY A 237 -9.99 -20.61 -13.96
CA GLY A 237 -10.74 -21.52 -13.08
C GLY A 237 -11.37 -22.75 -13.78
N SER A 238 -11.14 -22.92 -15.09
CA SER A 238 -11.72 -24.03 -15.90
C SER A 238 -10.71 -25.13 -16.28
N ALA A 239 -9.55 -25.21 -15.60
CA ALA A 239 -8.54 -26.24 -15.83
C ALA A 239 -8.51 -27.30 -14.72
#